data_AF-A0A822ZH20-F1
#
_entry.id   AF-A0A822ZH20-F1
#
_cell.length_a   1.000
_cell.length_b   1.000
_cell.length_c   1.000
_cell.angle_alpha   90.00
_cell.angle_beta   90.00
_cell.angle_gamma   90.00
#
_symmetry.space_group_name_H-M   'P 1'
#
loop_
_entity.id
_entity.type
_entity.pdbx_description
1 polymer ?
#
loop_
_entity_poly.entity_id
_entity_poly.type
_entity_poly.pdbx_seq_one_letter_code
_entity_poly.pdbx_strand_id
1 'polypeptide(L)'
;MNQPLMFHNYTSLQTIGKENFLRGSFFGTYDLDVDFGKGVTRNISYYSVSWEKKLGEDKSWAFHHFLRTSDKYPSLKLALKSDTAGGKFGYGTRGMTKDLTISPDFEVIFTLNLLKGGGANSQFNLLEMRSCWRNDVLRCEGNSRIDVNRYFRMILSPNTTALCSPTNLKACPPYHITRGGSPPIYRNDTANFPYEAYHSYCAPSNAEHLQELYHLCDPYSNPMPQEIIKILPHPVWESYGFPKKQGDGWIGDSRKWKLKAGQLAFTLPFYQDPGTVPIDRSWDSIGVGTEVFMNPDQVVDGLSVTLIS
;
A
#
# COMPACT_ATOMS: atom_id res chain seq x y z
N MET A 1 -14.77 -14.25 -8.59
CA MET A 1 -14.90 -12.83 -9.00
C MET A 1 -14.72 -12.78 -10.50
N ASN A 2 -15.61 -12.11 -11.23
CA ASN A 2 -15.46 -11.97 -12.68
C ASN A 2 -14.32 -11.01 -13.02
N GLN A 3 -13.68 -11.22 -14.16
CA GLN A 3 -12.77 -10.22 -14.71
C GLN A 3 -13.59 -8.99 -15.14
N PRO A 4 -13.10 -7.76 -14.90
CA PRO A 4 -13.82 -6.56 -15.30
C PRO A 4 -13.81 -6.39 -16.82
N LEU A 5 -14.78 -5.64 -17.35
CA LEU A 5 -14.60 -4.99 -18.65
C LEU A 5 -13.44 -4.01 -18.52
N MET A 6 -12.47 -4.09 -19.42
CA MET A 6 -11.31 -3.20 -19.45
C MET A 6 -11.13 -2.65 -20.85
N PHE A 7 -11.11 -1.33 -20.93
CA PHE A 7 -10.83 -0.58 -22.14
C PHE A 7 -9.48 0.09 -21.99
N HIS A 8 -8.65 0.00 -23.04
CA HIS A 8 -7.30 0.53 -23.05
C HIS A 8 -7.17 1.56 -24.17
N ASN A 9 -6.92 2.80 -23.76
CA ASN A 9 -6.39 3.81 -24.66
C ASN A 9 -4.87 3.74 -24.60
N TYR A 10 -4.29 3.08 -25.61
CA TYR A 10 -2.84 2.91 -25.72
C TYR A 10 -2.11 4.25 -25.64
N THR A 11 -0.96 4.24 -24.97
CA THR A 11 -0.12 5.43 -24.86
C THR A 11 0.22 5.96 -26.25
N SER A 12 -0.12 7.22 -26.51
CA SER A 12 0.18 7.90 -27.76
C SER A 12 0.83 9.26 -27.49
N LEU A 13 1.63 9.71 -28.45
CA LEU A 13 2.16 11.07 -28.47
C LEU A 13 1.04 12.03 -28.88
N GLN A 14 0.77 13.02 -28.04
CA GLN A 14 -0.23 14.05 -28.27
C GLN A 14 0.42 15.42 -28.17
N THR A 15 0.17 16.27 -29.16
CA THR A 15 0.64 17.65 -29.18
C THR A 15 -0.49 18.58 -28.82
N ILE A 16 -0.32 19.35 -27.74
CA ILE A 16 -1.29 20.35 -27.27
C ILE A 16 -0.60 21.70 -27.25
N GLY A 17 -1.00 22.58 -28.17
CA GLY A 17 -0.29 23.83 -28.42
C GLY A 17 1.15 23.58 -28.87
N LYS A 18 2.12 24.03 -28.08
CA LYS A 18 3.56 23.84 -28.34
C LYS A 18 4.17 22.68 -27.55
N GLU A 19 3.37 21.94 -26.80
CA GLU A 19 3.84 20.95 -25.85
C GLU A 19 3.49 19.53 -26.31
N ASN A 20 4.41 18.60 -26.09
CA ASN A 20 4.24 17.19 -26.42
C ASN A 20 4.05 16.38 -25.13
N PHE A 21 3.06 15.49 -25.14
CA PHE A 21 2.72 14.61 -24.04
C PHE A 21 2.63 13.16 -24.51
N LEU A 22 3.11 12.23 -23.69
CA LEU A 22 2.74 10.83 -23.77
C LEU A 22 1.52 10.62 -22.88
N ARG A 23 0.40 10.19 -23.43
CA ARG A 23 -0.85 10.01 -22.69
C ARG A 23 -1.50 8.67 -23.01
N GLY A 24 -2.07 8.04 -21.99
CA GLY A 24 -2.86 6.82 -22.14
C GLY A 24 -3.80 6.64 -20.94
N SER A 25 -4.66 5.64 -21.02
CA SER A 25 -5.56 5.31 -19.91
C SER A 25 -6.09 3.88 -19.94
N PHE A 26 -6.39 3.35 -18.77
CA PHE A 26 -7.30 2.23 -18.58
C PHE A 26 -8.59 2.72 -17.95
N PHE A 27 -9.73 2.14 -18.33
CA PHE A 27 -10.98 2.34 -17.61
C PHE A 27 -11.90 1.14 -17.81
N GLY A 28 -12.88 1.00 -16.92
CA GLY A 28 -13.73 -0.18 -16.97
C GLY A 28 -14.71 -0.28 -15.82
N THR A 29 -15.38 -1.43 -15.77
CA THR A 29 -16.39 -1.77 -14.75
C THR A 29 -16.35 -3.26 -14.45
N TYR A 30 -16.69 -3.64 -13.22
CA TYR A 30 -16.96 -5.02 -12.86
C TYR A 30 -18.42 -5.43 -13.14
N ASP A 31 -19.32 -4.47 -13.32
CA ASP A 31 -20.73 -4.72 -13.65
C ASP A 31 -20.86 -5.07 -15.14
N LEU A 32 -20.77 -6.37 -15.46
CA LEU A 32 -20.71 -6.87 -16.84
C LEU A 32 -22.05 -6.79 -17.59
N ASP A 33 -23.15 -6.67 -16.86
CA ASP A 33 -24.52 -6.59 -17.39
C ASP A 33 -24.97 -5.15 -17.69
N VAL A 34 -24.05 -4.19 -17.61
CA VAL A 34 -24.33 -2.78 -17.91
C VAL A 34 -24.60 -2.59 -19.39
N ASP A 35 -25.80 -2.13 -19.69
CA ASP A 35 -26.18 -1.65 -21.02
C ASP A 35 -25.73 -0.20 -21.18
N PHE A 36 -24.51 0.00 -21.71
CA PHE A 36 -23.97 1.33 -22.00
C PHE A 36 -24.83 2.15 -22.98
N GLY A 37 -25.70 1.50 -23.76
CA GLY A 37 -26.63 2.17 -24.68
C GLY A 37 -27.79 2.89 -23.98
N LYS A 38 -28.07 2.56 -22.71
CA LYS A 38 -29.13 3.17 -21.90
C LYS A 38 -28.63 4.25 -20.92
N GLY A 39 -27.34 4.57 -20.99
CA GLY A 39 -26.68 5.54 -20.10
C GLY A 39 -26.13 4.91 -18.82
N VAL A 40 -25.13 5.57 -18.22
CA VAL A 40 -24.47 5.11 -16.98
C VAL A 40 -25.30 5.58 -15.78
N THR A 41 -26.00 4.66 -15.11
CA THR A 41 -26.65 4.93 -13.83
C THR A 41 -25.61 5.11 -12.70
N ARG A 42 -26.01 5.69 -11.56
CA ARG A 42 -25.09 5.95 -10.43
C ARG A 42 -24.48 4.68 -9.83
N ASN A 43 -25.23 3.58 -9.84
CA ASN A 43 -24.89 2.32 -9.21
C ASN A 43 -24.18 1.35 -10.16
N ILE A 44 -23.06 1.82 -10.73
CA ILE A 44 -22.20 1.02 -11.61
C ILE A 44 -20.77 1.21 -11.13
N SER A 45 -20.07 0.11 -10.83
CA SER A 45 -18.67 0.16 -10.48
C SER A 45 -17.90 0.77 -11.63
N TYR A 46 -16.95 1.64 -11.34
CA TYR A 46 -16.18 2.27 -12.38
C TYR A 46 -14.78 2.52 -11.88
N TYR A 47 -13.79 2.19 -12.69
CA TYR A 47 -12.42 2.62 -12.44
C TYR A 47 -11.89 3.31 -13.68
N SER A 48 -11.02 4.29 -13.46
CA SER A 48 -10.21 4.89 -14.50
C SER A 48 -8.84 5.22 -13.95
N VAL A 49 -7.81 4.90 -14.74
CA VAL A 49 -6.43 5.30 -14.50
C VAL A 49 -5.96 5.94 -15.79
N SER A 50 -5.71 7.24 -15.75
CA SER A 50 -5.04 7.95 -16.86
C SER A 50 -3.64 8.32 -16.44
N TRP A 51 -2.71 8.29 -17.39
CA TRP A 51 -1.35 8.72 -17.18
C TRP A 51 -0.94 9.74 -18.24
N GLU A 52 -0.11 10.68 -17.82
CA GLU A 52 0.54 11.60 -18.73
C GLU A 52 2.00 11.86 -18.34
N LYS A 53 2.83 12.07 -19.36
CA LYS A 53 4.19 12.57 -19.21
C LYS A 53 4.43 13.61 -20.27
N LYS A 54 4.70 14.84 -19.85
CA LYS A 54 5.15 15.91 -20.74
C LYS A 54 6.58 15.61 -21.19
N LEU A 55 6.92 15.84 -22.46
CA LEU A 55 8.26 15.59 -23.00
C LEU A 55 9.18 16.82 -22.83
N GLY A 56 10.49 16.58 -22.65
CA GLY A 56 11.52 17.59 -22.36
C GLY A 56 12.28 17.29 -21.06
N GLU A 57 13.10 18.24 -20.59
CA GLU A 57 13.90 18.08 -19.35
C GLU A 57 13.01 18.08 -18.09
N ASP A 58 13.30 17.15 -17.18
CA ASP A 58 12.70 16.93 -15.85
C ASP A 58 11.17 16.79 -15.77
N LYS A 59 10.62 15.76 -16.41
CA LYS A 59 9.17 15.54 -16.42
C LYS A 59 8.78 14.14 -16.00
N SER A 60 8.35 14.08 -14.74
CA SER A 60 7.71 12.96 -14.07
C SER A 60 6.44 12.47 -14.78
N TRP A 61 6.08 11.21 -14.53
CA TRP A 61 4.75 10.70 -14.88
C TRP A 61 3.73 11.19 -13.87
N ALA A 62 2.59 11.69 -14.34
CA ALA A 62 1.42 11.99 -13.54
C ALA A 62 0.34 10.93 -13.81
N PHE A 63 -0.08 10.22 -12.77
CA PHE A 63 -1.19 9.25 -12.83
C PHE A 63 -2.40 9.84 -12.14
N HIS A 64 -3.59 9.73 -12.72
CA HIS A 64 -4.85 10.13 -12.10
C HIS A 64 -5.74 8.90 -11.94
N HIS A 65 -6.14 8.58 -10.70
CA HIS A 65 -7.00 7.44 -10.43
C HIS A 65 -8.38 7.89 -9.98
N PHE A 66 -9.39 7.22 -10.54
CA PHE A 66 -10.78 7.32 -10.16
C PHE A 66 -11.31 5.93 -9.84
N LEU A 67 -12.01 5.77 -8.73
CA LEU A 67 -12.69 4.54 -8.35
C LEU A 67 -14.08 4.83 -7.83
N ARG A 68 -15.07 4.07 -8.31
CA ARG A 68 -16.44 4.06 -7.82
C ARG A 68 -16.89 2.63 -7.55
N THR A 69 -17.50 2.39 -6.40
CA THR A 69 -18.13 1.11 -6.04
C THR A 69 -19.60 1.08 -6.48
N SER A 70 -20.17 -0.13 -6.57
CA SER A 70 -21.60 -0.39 -6.78
C SER A 70 -22.13 -1.33 -5.70
N ASP A 71 -23.44 -1.54 -5.66
CA ASP A 71 -24.08 -2.53 -4.79
C ASP A 71 -23.53 -3.95 -5.00
N LYS A 72 -23.24 -4.32 -6.26
CA LYS A 72 -22.66 -5.63 -6.59
C LYS A 72 -21.19 -5.73 -6.23
N TYR A 73 -20.48 -4.60 -6.30
CA TYR A 73 -19.04 -4.50 -6.02
C TYR A 73 -18.77 -3.41 -4.97
N PRO A 74 -19.19 -3.64 -3.71
CA PRO A 74 -19.07 -2.66 -2.64
C PRO A 74 -17.64 -2.63 -2.05
N SER A 75 -16.79 -3.58 -2.45
CA SER A 75 -15.38 -3.66 -2.04
C SER A 75 -14.50 -3.63 -3.27
N LEU A 76 -13.77 -2.53 -3.48
CA LEU A 76 -12.84 -2.36 -4.60
C LEU A 76 -11.56 -1.70 -4.14
N LYS A 77 -10.44 -2.11 -4.74
CA LYS A 77 -9.11 -1.56 -4.49
C LYS A 77 -8.50 -1.10 -5.81
N LEU A 78 -7.96 0.12 -5.82
CA LEU A 78 -7.23 0.68 -6.95
C LEU A 78 -5.91 1.27 -6.45
N ALA A 79 -4.80 0.72 -6.93
CA ALA A 79 -3.46 1.12 -6.51
C ALA A 79 -2.51 1.22 -7.71
N LEU A 80 -1.63 2.21 -7.66
CA LEU A 80 -0.45 2.28 -8.53
C LEU A 80 0.63 1.46 -7.85
N LYS A 81 1.16 0.45 -8.55
CA LYS A 81 2.22 -0.42 -8.01
C LYS A 81 3.42 -0.41 -8.95
N SER A 82 4.58 -0.17 -8.37
CA SER A 82 5.88 -0.37 -9.00
C SER A 82 6.40 -1.74 -8.57
N ASP A 83 6.14 -2.74 -9.39
CA ASP A 83 6.63 -4.10 -9.18
C ASP A 83 7.99 -4.28 -9.86
N THR A 84 8.81 -5.18 -9.31
CA THR A 84 10.04 -5.64 -9.97
C THR A 84 9.71 -6.51 -11.19
N ALA A 85 10.48 -6.35 -12.26
CA ALA A 85 10.32 -7.17 -13.46
C ALA A 85 10.49 -8.66 -13.12
N GLY A 86 9.54 -9.51 -13.54
CA GLY A 86 9.54 -10.94 -13.20
C GLY A 86 9.04 -11.26 -11.79
N GLY A 87 8.38 -10.31 -11.11
CA GLY A 87 7.84 -10.48 -9.76
C GLY A 87 7.01 -11.76 -9.59
N LYS A 88 7.18 -12.43 -8.45
CA LYS A 88 6.63 -13.77 -8.16
C LYS A 88 5.16 -13.79 -7.73
N PHE A 89 4.46 -12.66 -7.79
CA PHE A 89 3.12 -12.50 -7.22
C PHE A 89 2.01 -12.57 -8.27
N GLY A 90 1.68 -13.79 -8.68
CA GLY A 90 0.41 -14.15 -9.34
C GLY A 90 0.24 -13.74 -10.80
N TYR A 91 0.87 -12.67 -11.26
CA TYR A 91 0.82 -12.23 -12.66
C TYR A 91 2.21 -11.75 -13.10
N GLY A 92 2.69 -12.25 -14.25
CA GLY A 92 3.94 -11.78 -14.83
C GLY A 92 3.79 -10.32 -15.27
N THR A 93 4.22 -9.39 -14.42
CA THR A 93 4.26 -7.98 -14.78
C THR A 93 5.55 -7.69 -15.53
N ARG A 94 5.53 -6.72 -16.44
CA ARG A 94 6.76 -6.20 -17.06
C ARG A 94 7.60 -5.37 -16.08
N GLY A 95 7.14 -5.24 -14.83
CA GLY A 95 7.69 -4.37 -13.80
C GLY A 95 7.65 -2.90 -14.18
N MET A 96 7.63 -2.02 -13.18
CA MET A 96 8.05 -0.62 -13.39
C MET A 96 9.45 -0.38 -12.83
N THR A 97 9.88 -1.21 -11.87
CA THR A 97 11.22 -1.18 -11.29
C THR A 97 12.10 -2.25 -11.96
N LYS A 98 13.31 -1.86 -12.38
CA LYS A 98 14.29 -2.79 -12.96
C LYS A 98 15.02 -3.61 -11.90
N ASP A 99 15.31 -2.99 -10.76
CA ASP A 99 16.11 -3.58 -9.68
C ASP A 99 15.27 -3.81 -8.42
N LEU A 100 15.70 -4.75 -7.57
CA LEU A 100 15.11 -4.96 -6.25
C LEU A 100 15.41 -3.77 -5.35
N THR A 101 14.38 -3.26 -4.67
CA THR A 101 14.57 -2.27 -3.61
C THR A 101 14.96 -2.97 -2.32
N ILE A 102 16.15 -2.67 -1.78
CA ILE A 102 16.71 -3.37 -0.61
C ILE A 102 16.82 -2.38 0.55
N SER A 103 16.24 -2.74 1.69
CA SER A 103 16.34 -1.93 2.91
C SER A 103 17.74 -2.03 3.50
N PRO A 104 18.28 -0.96 4.11
CA PRO A 104 17.61 0.32 4.39
C PRO A 104 17.73 1.38 3.28
N ASP A 105 18.44 1.08 2.18
CA ASP A 105 19.05 2.07 1.29
C ASP A 105 18.18 2.46 0.09
N PHE A 106 16.92 2.85 0.34
CA PHE A 106 16.11 3.48 -0.69
C PHE A 106 15.07 4.47 -0.13
N GLU A 107 14.69 5.42 -0.98
CA GLU A 107 13.66 6.41 -0.74
C GLU A 107 12.55 6.29 -1.78
N VAL A 108 11.34 6.69 -1.40
CA VAL A 108 10.19 6.76 -2.30
C VAL A 108 9.75 8.21 -2.38
N ILE A 109 9.79 8.77 -3.60
CA ILE A 109 9.54 10.19 -3.85
C ILE A 109 8.37 10.35 -4.81
N PHE A 110 7.31 11.01 -4.35
CA PHE A 110 6.16 11.32 -5.19
C PHE A 110 5.41 12.54 -4.68
N THR A 111 4.66 13.19 -5.55
CA THR A 111 3.62 14.14 -5.13
C THR A 111 2.30 13.40 -5.03
N LEU A 112 1.57 13.61 -3.94
CA LEU A 112 0.22 13.12 -3.73
C LEU A 112 -0.75 14.30 -3.71
N ASN A 113 -1.79 14.20 -4.51
CA ASN A 113 -3.02 14.97 -4.34
C ASN A 113 -4.14 13.98 -4.07
N LEU A 114 -5.14 14.36 -3.26
CA LEU A 114 -6.36 13.58 -3.05
C LEU A 114 -7.54 14.55 -3.13
N LEU A 115 -8.42 14.32 -4.11
CA LEU A 115 -9.56 15.21 -4.33
C LEU A 115 -10.81 14.73 -3.59
N LYS A 116 -10.99 13.40 -3.46
CA LYS A 116 -12.13 12.80 -2.78
C LYS A 116 -11.80 11.44 -2.18
N GLY A 117 -12.24 11.19 -0.95
CA GLY A 117 -12.11 9.91 -0.24
C GLY A 117 -13.38 9.07 -0.32
N GLY A 118 -13.24 7.74 -0.28
CA GLY A 118 -14.31 6.74 -0.47
C GLY A 118 -15.21 6.54 0.75
N GLY A 119 -15.53 7.61 1.48
CA GLY A 119 -16.35 7.57 2.69
C GLY A 119 -15.64 6.96 3.91
N ALA A 120 -16.42 6.73 4.97
CA ALA A 120 -15.91 6.32 6.29
C ALA A 120 -15.23 4.93 6.30
N ASN A 121 -15.64 4.03 5.40
CA ASN A 121 -15.09 2.67 5.27
C ASN A 121 -14.05 2.55 4.16
N SER A 122 -13.34 3.64 3.85
CA SER A 122 -12.23 3.63 2.89
C SER A 122 -10.89 3.81 3.58
N GLN A 123 -9.92 3.02 3.14
CA GLN A 123 -8.53 3.14 3.53
C GLN A 123 -7.74 3.63 2.33
N PHE A 124 -7.02 4.73 2.51
CA PHE A 124 -5.99 5.14 1.58
C PHE A 124 -4.63 4.79 2.15
N ASN A 125 -3.79 4.12 1.36
CA ASN A 125 -2.42 3.81 1.73
C ASN A 125 -1.48 4.80 1.04
N LEU A 126 -0.78 5.64 1.83
CA LEU A 126 0.32 6.47 1.34
C LEU A 126 1.41 5.59 0.74
N LEU A 127 1.66 4.46 1.38
CA LEU A 127 2.65 3.49 0.98
C LEU A 127 2.15 2.09 1.34
N GLU A 128 2.18 1.18 0.37
CA GLU A 128 2.02 -0.25 0.54
C GLU A 128 3.26 -0.91 -0.06
N MET A 129 4.05 -1.57 0.77
CA MET A 129 5.20 -2.36 0.33
C MET A 129 4.91 -3.84 0.55
N ARG A 130 5.29 -4.66 -0.42
CA ARG A 130 5.14 -6.12 -0.35
C ARG A 130 6.43 -6.83 -0.71
N SER A 131 6.67 -7.93 -0.03
CA SER A 131 7.77 -8.83 -0.28
C SER A 131 7.41 -10.26 0.13
N CYS A 132 8.28 -11.21 -0.21
CA CYS A 132 8.21 -12.58 0.28
C CYS A 132 9.56 -13.05 0.81
N TRP A 133 9.57 -13.54 2.05
CA TRP A 133 10.66 -14.33 2.61
C TRP A 133 10.13 -15.37 3.59
N ARG A 134 10.93 -16.37 3.94
CA ARG A 134 10.56 -17.40 4.91
C ARG A 134 10.95 -16.96 6.34
N ASN A 135 10.43 -17.65 7.35
CA ASN A 135 10.75 -17.34 8.76
C ASN A 135 12.21 -17.67 9.12
N ASP A 136 12.81 -18.61 8.39
CA ASP A 136 14.22 -19.00 8.41
C ASP A 136 15.11 -18.13 7.51
N VAL A 137 14.63 -16.94 7.11
CA VAL A 137 15.32 -15.90 6.34
C VAL A 137 15.64 -16.20 4.89
N LEU A 138 15.28 -17.39 4.41
CA LEU A 138 15.46 -17.74 3.01
C LEU A 138 14.46 -16.99 2.11
N ARG A 139 14.86 -16.84 0.84
CA ARG A 139 13.97 -16.30 -0.20
C ARG A 139 12.83 -17.26 -0.47
N CYS A 140 11.66 -16.70 -0.77
CA CYS A 140 10.52 -17.50 -1.17
C CYS A 140 10.74 -18.22 -2.50
N GLU A 141 10.22 -19.44 -2.58
CA GLU A 141 10.33 -20.35 -3.72
C GLU A 141 8.97 -20.69 -4.37
N GLY A 142 7.88 -20.10 -3.89
CA GLY A 142 6.51 -20.37 -4.31
C GLY A 142 5.85 -21.49 -3.50
N ASN A 143 6.33 -21.79 -2.30
CA ASN A 143 5.81 -22.85 -1.44
C ASN A 143 4.82 -22.30 -0.40
N SER A 144 3.54 -22.59 -0.60
CA SER A 144 2.45 -22.06 0.23
C SER A 144 2.46 -22.47 1.70
N ARG A 145 3.32 -23.41 2.13
CA ARG A 145 3.42 -23.82 3.54
C ARG A 145 4.46 -23.02 4.33
N ILE A 146 5.55 -22.66 3.68
CA ILE A 146 6.74 -22.10 4.34
C ILE A 146 7.02 -20.66 3.92
N ASP A 147 6.60 -20.26 2.73
CA ASP A 147 6.73 -18.89 2.26
C ASP A 147 5.78 -17.97 3.01
N VAL A 148 6.25 -16.77 3.32
CA VAL A 148 5.46 -15.76 4.03
C VAL A 148 5.43 -14.46 3.23
N ASN A 149 4.22 -14.06 2.87
CA ASN A 149 3.98 -12.78 2.21
C ASN A 149 3.92 -11.66 3.25
N ARG A 150 4.79 -10.68 3.10
CA ARG A 150 4.90 -9.59 4.08
C ARG A 150 4.47 -8.27 3.51
N TYR A 151 3.71 -7.54 4.31
CA TYR A 151 3.13 -6.27 3.93
C TYR A 151 3.45 -5.21 4.96
N PHE A 152 3.95 -4.08 4.48
CA PHE A 152 4.04 -2.84 5.24
C PHE A 152 3.07 -1.83 4.63
N ARG A 153 2.16 -1.26 5.44
CA ARG A 153 1.18 -0.28 4.97
C ARG A 153 1.13 0.94 5.88
N MET A 154 1.11 2.13 5.29
CA MET A 154 0.82 3.39 5.98
C MET A 154 -0.56 3.89 5.56
N ILE A 155 -1.53 3.93 6.48
CA ILE A 155 -2.88 4.42 6.22
C ILE A 155 -2.91 5.95 6.40
N LEU A 156 -3.53 6.69 5.48
CA LEU A 156 -3.74 8.15 5.58
C LEU A 156 -5.14 8.57 6.03
N SER A 157 -6.14 7.71 5.88
CA SER A 157 -7.53 8.05 6.16
C SER A 157 -7.65 8.62 7.59
N PRO A 158 -8.04 9.89 7.77
CA PRO A 158 -7.87 10.61 9.04
C PRO A 158 -8.74 10.06 10.17
N ASN A 159 -9.87 9.44 9.84
CA ASN A 159 -10.80 8.90 10.82
C ASN A 159 -10.48 7.43 11.18
N THR A 160 -9.27 6.95 10.88
CA THR A 160 -8.88 5.58 11.19
C THR A 160 -8.46 5.46 12.64
N THR A 161 -9.26 4.74 13.45
CA THR A 161 -8.88 4.43 14.83
C THR A 161 -7.86 3.29 14.86
N ALA A 162 -6.84 3.41 15.72
CA ALA A 162 -5.90 2.33 15.96
C ALA A 162 -6.60 1.12 16.61
N LEU A 163 -6.38 -0.08 16.08
CA LEU A 163 -6.79 -1.32 16.76
C LEU A 163 -5.75 -1.73 17.80
N CYS A 164 -4.47 -1.41 17.55
CA CYS A 164 -3.42 -1.50 18.55
C CYS A 164 -3.66 -0.47 19.66
N SER A 165 -3.77 -0.95 20.88
CA SER A 165 -4.00 -0.12 22.06
C SER A 165 -3.47 -0.82 23.32
N PRO A 166 -3.32 -0.10 24.45
CA PRO A 166 -2.96 -0.71 25.73
C PRO A 166 -3.89 -1.84 26.17
N THR A 167 -5.16 -1.81 25.73
CA THR A 167 -6.17 -2.83 26.06
C THR A 167 -6.30 -3.93 25.00
N ASN A 168 -5.64 -3.79 23.85
CA ASN A 168 -5.65 -4.75 22.75
C ASN A 168 -4.24 -5.01 22.20
N LEU A 169 -3.38 -5.54 23.07
CA LEU A 169 -1.98 -5.84 22.74
C LEU A 169 -1.82 -6.84 21.58
N LYS A 170 -2.86 -7.66 21.32
CA LYS A 170 -2.86 -8.64 20.23
C LYS A 170 -2.81 -8.00 18.84
N ALA A 171 -3.32 -6.78 18.72
CA ALA A 171 -3.25 -6.00 17.48
C ALA A 171 -1.96 -5.17 17.37
N CYS A 172 -1.07 -5.22 18.36
CA CYS A 172 0.19 -4.48 18.36
C CYS A 172 1.37 -5.39 17.99
N PRO A 173 2.38 -4.86 17.29
CA PRO A 173 3.62 -5.60 17.11
C PRO A 173 4.31 -5.82 18.46
N PRO A 174 5.20 -6.83 18.57
CA PRO A 174 5.80 -7.21 19.85
C PRO A 174 6.64 -6.11 20.50
N TYR A 175 7.28 -5.26 19.69
CA TYR A 175 8.10 -4.15 20.16
C TYR A 175 8.19 -3.03 19.12
N HIS A 176 8.63 -1.85 19.55
CA HIS A 176 8.96 -0.69 18.72
C HIS A 176 10.47 -0.40 18.81
N ILE A 177 11.09 -0.07 17.68
CA ILE A 177 12.49 0.37 17.64
C ILE A 177 12.51 1.85 17.27
N THR A 178 13.00 2.67 18.20
CA THR A 178 13.24 4.09 17.95
C THR A 178 14.42 4.27 17.00
N ARG A 179 14.36 5.29 16.13
CA ARG A 179 15.47 5.65 15.24
C ARG A 179 16.75 5.89 16.04
N GLY A 180 17.85 5.26 15.63
CA GLY A 180 19.14 5.37 16.31
C GLY A 180 19.53 4.16 17.17
N GLY A 181 18.68 3.13 17.24
CA GLY A 181 19.05 1.83 17.84
C GLY A 181 18.90 1.78 19.35
N SER A 182 18.03 2.61 19.94
CA SER A 182 17.63 2.46 21.34
C SER A 182 17.08 1.05 21.60
N PRO A 183 17.17 0.55 22.85
CA PRO A 183 16.58 -0.74 23.21
C PRO A 183 15.11 -0.83 22.76
N PRO A 184 14.64 -2.02 22.32
CA PRO A 184 13.24 -2.20 21.93
C PRO A 184 12.28 -1.81 23.05
N ILE A 185 11.27 -1.01 22.72
CA ILE A 185 10.16 -0.71 23.62
C ILE A 185 9.10 -1.78 23.39
N TYR A 186 8.90 -2.66 24.36
CA TYR A 186 7.95 -3.76 24.23
C TYR A 186 6.51 -3.28 24.38
N ARG A 187 5.57 -3.95 23.69
CA ARG A 187 4.13 -3.60 23.73
C ARG A 187 3.46 -3.70 25.10
N ASN A 188 4.11 -4.30 26.10
CA ASN A 188 3.62 -4.33 27.48
C ASN A 188 4.08 -3.11 28.30
N ASP A 189 5.04 -2.33 27.81
CA ASP A 189 5.41 -1.03 28.35
C ASP A 189 4.36 0.00 27.93
N THR A 190 3.24 0.00 28.64
CA THR A 190 2.09 0.86 28.34
C THR A 190 2.38 2.35 28.45
N ALA A 191 3.48 2.74 29.11
CA ALA A 191 3.86 4.13 29.28
C ALA A 191 4.63 4.68 28.07
N ASN A 192 5.42 3.84 27.39
CA ASN A 192 6.35 4.29 26.35
C ASN A 192 6.04 3.73 24.95
N PHE A 193 5.32 2.62 24.83
CA PHE A 193 5.02 2.05 23.53
C PHE A 193 4.08 2.97 22.72
N PRO A 194 4.41 3.32 21.46
CA PRO A 194 3.63 4.27 20.68
C PRO A 194 2.42 3.59 20.03
N TYR A 195 1.41 3.22 20.82
CA TYR A 195 0.23 2.47 20.34
C TYR A 195 -0.46 3.15 19.15
N GLU A 196 -0.67 4.47 19.23
CA GLU A 196 -1.35 5.26 18.19
C GLU A 196 -0.58 5.30 16.87
N ALA A 197 0.71 4.97 16.87
CA ALA A 197 1.53 4.90 15.67
C ALA A 197 1.24 3.64 14.83
N TYR A 198 0.63 2.61 15.43
CA TYR A 198 0.30 1.35 14.78
C TYR A 198 -1.22 1.21 14.64
N HIS A 199 -1.71 0.95 13.43
CA HIS A 199 -3.11 0.58 13.28
C HIS A 199 -3.33 -0.87 13.73
N SER A 200 -2.55 -1.80 13.17
CA SER A 200 -2.69 -3.23 13.43
C SER A 200 -1.43 -4.01 13.02
N TYR A 201 -1.16 -5.09 13.74
CA TYR A 201 -0.21 -6.13 13.40
C TYR A 201 -0.93 -7.49 13.36
N CYS A 202 -0.59 -8.31 12.37
CA CYS A 202 -0.89 -9.72 12.39
C CYS A 202 0.33 -10.52 11.97
N ALA A 203 0.56 -11.62 12.69
CA ALA A 203 1.70 -12.52 12.55
C ALA A 203 1.42 -13.63 11.53
N PRO A 204 2.47 -14.24 10.96
CA PRO A 204 2.30 -15.34 10.04
C PRO A 204 1.85 -16.62 10.75
N SER A 205 0.93 -17.34 10.10
CA SER A 205 0.30 -18.55 10.65
C SER A 205 1.25 -19.74 10.79
N ASN A 206 2.43 -19.67 10.17
CA ASN A 206 3.47 -20.69 10.21
C ASN A 206 4.67 -20.29 11.08
N ALA A 207 4.53 -19.28 11.94
CA ALA A 207 5.55 -18.95 12.93
C ALA A 207 5.50 -19.90 14.13
N GLU A 208 6.65 -20.51 14.47
CA GLU A 208 6.75 -21.50 15.53
C GLU A 208 7.00 -20.88 16.92
N HIS A 209 7.48 -19.63 16.97
CA HIS A 209 7.97 -18.99 18.19
C HIS A 209 7.30 -17.63 18.46
N LEU A 210 6.00 -17.50 18.18
CA LEU A 210 5.27 -16.26 18.44
C LEU A 210 5.18 -15.95 19.95
N GLN A 211 5.51 -14.72 20.30
CA GLN A 211 5.27 -14.19 21.65
C GLN A 211 3.77 -14.15 21.95
N GLU A 212 3.36 -14.67 23.11
CA GLU A 212 1.97 -14.66 23.59
C GLU A 212 1.30 -13.30 23.43
N LEU A 213 -0.02 -13.32 23.23
CA LEU A 213 -0.83 -12.18 22.78
C LEU A 213 -0.55 -11.83 21.32
N TYR A 214 -0.51 -12.82 20.44
CA TYR A 214 -0.46 -12.60 19.00
C TYR A 214 -1.86 -12.66 18.37
N HIS A 215 -1.96 -12.12 17.17
CA HIS A 215 -3.07 -12.31 16.25
C HIS A 215 -2.50 -12.83 14.93
N LEU A 216 -3.03 -13.93 14.41
CA LEU A 216 -2.61 -14.46 13.12
C LEU A 216 -3.32 -13.72 12.00
N CYS A 217 -2.62 -13.47 10.89
CA CYS A 217 -3.29 -12.93 9.71
C CYS A 217 -4.33 -13.93 9.17
N ASP A 218 -5.40 -13.41 8.56
CA ASP A 218 -6.46 -14.26 8.05
C ASP A 218 -5.93 -15.18 6.91
N PRO A 219 -6.30 -16.46 6.92
CA PRO A 219 -5.82 -17.43 5.93
C PRO A 219 -6.65 -17.43 4.63
N TYR A 220 -7.78 -16.72 4.57
CA TYR A 220 -8.69 -16.74 3.43
C TYR A 220 -8.31 -15.72 2.36
N SER A 221 -7.75 -14.57 2.75
CA SER A 221 -7.39 -13.52 1.78
C SER A 221 -6.17 -13.87 0.92
N ASN A 222 -5.34 -14.83 1.34
CA ASN A 222 -4.16 -15.25 0.59
C ASN A 222 -3.85 -16.74 0.85
N PRO A 223 -3.56 -17.55 -0.18
CA PRO A 223 -3.23 -18.96 0.01
C PRO A 223 -1.89 -19.21 0.73
N MET A 224 -1.02 -18.20 0.83
CA MET A 224 0.23 -18.29 1.60
C MET A 224 0.09 -17.58 2.95
N PRO A 225 0.79 -18.04 4.01
CA PRO A 225 0.93 -17.29 5.26
C PRO A 225 1.29 -15.82 5.01
N GLN A 226 0.73 -14.94 5.83
CA GLN A 226 0.92 -13.50 5.70
C GLN A 226 1.43 -12.90 7.00
N GLU A 227 2.24 -11.85 6.89
CA GLU A 227 2.52 -10.95 8.00
C GLU A 227 2.23 -9.52 7.56
N ILE A 228 1.47 -8.78 8.36
CA ILE A 228 1.04 -7.42 7.99
C ILE A 228 1.30 -6.48 9.16
N ILE A 229 2.07 -5.43 8.88
CA ILE A 229 2.22 -4.28 9.76
C ILE A 229 1.53 -3.09 9.09
N LYS A 230 0.51 -2.54 9.74
CA LYS A 230 -0.17 -1.31 9.33
C LYS A 230 0.12 -0.20 10.35
N ILE A 231 0.61 0.94 9.89
CA ILE A 231 0.91 2.12 10.71
C ILE A 231 -0.02 3.29 10.39
N LEU A 232 -0.09 4.24 11.31
CA LEU A 232 -0.84 5.49 11.20
C LEU A 232 0.09 6.70 11.28
N PRO A 233 -0.35 7.89 10.85
CA PRO A 233 0.39 9.13 11.02
C PRO A 233 0.73 9.38 12.48
N HIS A 234 2.01 9.55 12.79
CA HIS A 234 2.48 9.73 14.17
C HIS A 234 3.87 10.38 14.20
N PRO A 235 4.22 11.20 15.21
CA PRO A 235 5.50 11.90 15.26
C PRO A 235 6.74 10.99 15.22
N VAL A 236 6.63 9.76 15.71
CA VAL A 236 7.74 8.77 15.66
C VAL A 236 8.19 8.44 14.23
N TRP A 237 7.33 8.67 13.23
CA TRP A 237 7.64 8.43 11.81
C TRP A 237 8.20 9.66 11.08
N GLU A 238 8.18 10.84 11.72
CA GLU A 238 8.59 12.12 11.12
C GLU A 238 9.99 12.05 10.51
N SER A 239 10.94 11.48 11.25
CA SER A 239 12.34 11.42 10.85
C SER A 239 12.59 10.60 9.57
N TYR A 240 11.62 9.76 9.20
CA TYR A 240 11.56 8.98 7.97
C TYR A 240 10.80 9.70 6.85
N GLY A 241 10.30 10.91 7.07
CA GLY A 241 9.54 11.71 6.11
C GLY A 241 8.05 11.35 6.02
N PHE A 242 7.55 10.49 6.90
CA PHE A 242 6.13 10.09 6.92
C PHE A 242 5.27 11.10 7.68
N PRO A 243 3.94 11.12 7.43
CA PRO A 243 2.96 11.95 8.14
C PRO A 243 3.09 11.92 9.67
N LYS A 244 3.03 13.09 10.29
CA LYS A 244 3.21 13.23 11.75
C LYS A 244 1.89 13.12 12.50
N LYS A 245 0.78 13.49 11.86
CA LYS A 245 -0.56 13.52 12.45
C LYS A 245 -1.61 13.15 11.42
N GLN A 246 -2.75 12.65 11.88
CA GLN A 246 -3.88 12.32 11.01
C GLN A 246 -4.34 13.57 10.23
N GLY A 247 -4.62 13.39 8.95
CA GLY A 247 -4.98 14.47 8.03
C GLY A 247 -3.81 15.06 7.23
N ASP A 248 -2.55 14.84 7.63
CA ASP A 248 -1.40 15.22 6.80
C ASP A 248 -1.42 14.46 5.46
N GLY A 249 -1.37 15.18 4.34
CA GLY A 249 -1.45 14.60 3.00
C GLY A 249 -2.84 14.13 2.57
N TRP A 250 -3.87 14.50 3.32
CA TRP A 250 -5.26 14.17 3.00
C TRP A 250 -5.88 15.20 2.04
N ILE A 251 -7.21 15.15 1.89
CA ILE A 251 -7.97 16.02 1.00
C ILE A 251 -7.72 17.49 1.33
N GLY A 252 -7.36 18.27 0.31
CA GLY A 252 -7.01 19.70 0.44
C GLY A 252 -5.57 19.96 0.87
N ASP A 253 -4.76 18.92 1.10
CA ASP A 253 -3.38 19.02 1.56
C ASP A 253 -2.45 18.25 0.61
N SER A 254 -2.29 18.76 -0.62
CA SER A 254 -1.39 18.15 -1.60
C SER A 254 0.07 18.36 -1.18
N ARG A 255 0.85 17.27 -1.20
CA ARG A 255 2.23 17.28 -0.72
C ARG A 255 3.15 16.46 -1.59
N LYS A 256 4.39 16.93 -1.69
CA LYS A 256 5.53 16.14 -2.16
C LYS A 256 6.10 15.36 -0.98
N TRP A 257 6.04 14.04 -1.08
CA TRP A 257 6.59 13.11 -0.11
C TRP A 257 8.00 12.70 -0.53
N LYS A 258 8.90 12.67 0.45
CA LYS A 258 10.23 12.06 0.36
C LYS A 258 10.35 11.09 1.52
N LEU A 259 9.95 9.84 1.28
CA LEU A 259 9.85 8.80 2.30
C LEU A 259 11.15 8.00 2.35
N LYS A 260 11.82 7.94 3.50
CA LYS A 260 12.91 7.00 3.80
C LYS A 260 12.34 5.62 4.08
N ALA A 261 11.63 5.09 3.09
CA ALA A 261 10.84 3.87 3.17
C ALA A 261 11.71 2.66 3.54
N GLY A 262 12.90 2.53 2.97
CA GLY A 262 13.83 1.46 3.32
C GLY A 262 14.26 1.51 4.78
N GLN A 263 14.63 2.69 5.28
CA GLN A 263 15.03 2.85 6.69
C GLN A 263 13.89 2.52 7.65
N LEU A 264 12.66 2.97 7.39
CA LEU A 264 11.52 2.65 8.24
C LEU A 264 11.19 1.15 8.18
N ALA A 265 11.12 0.59 6.98
CA ALA A 265 10.83 -0.82 6.77
C ALA A 265 11.88 -1.74 7.43
N PHE A 266 13.12 -1.27 7.59
CA PHE A 266 14.18 -1.97 8.32
C PHE A 266 13.96 -1.98 9.84
N THR A 267 13.39 -0.92 10.43
CA THR A 267 13.12 -0.87 11.88
C THR A 267 11.82 -1.54 12.30
N LEU A 268 10.94 -1.86 11.35
CA LEU A 268 9.69 -2.55 11.66
C LEU A 268 9.94 -3.99 12.15
N PRO A 269 9.19 -4.45 13.17
CA PRO A 269 9.40 -5.73 13.84
C PRO A 269 8.72 -6.89 13.08
N PHE A 270 9.16 -7.16 11.84
CA PHE A 270 8.75 -8.37 11.13
C PHE A 270 9.35 -9.62 11.80
N TYR A 271 8.54 -10.67 11.89
CA TYR A 271 8.90 -11.93 12.52
C TYR A 271 9.99 -12.67 11.74
N GLN A 272 10.93 -13.22 12.50
CA GLN A 272 11.96 -14.16 12.08
C GLN A 272 12.14 -15.19 13.20
N ASP A 273 12.51 -16.42 12.86
CA ASP A 273 12.71 -17.45 13.88
C ASP A 273 13.91 -17.10 14.78
N PRO A 274 13.82 -17.33 16.10
CA PRO A 274 14.94 -17.11 17.01
C PRO A 274 16.21 -17.83 16.57
N GLY A 275 17.37 -17.18 16.71
CA GLY A 275 18.66 -17.72 16.29
C GLY A 275 18.98 -17.59 14.81
N THR A 276 18.06 -17.06 13.99
CA THR A 276 18.37 -16.68 12.60
C THR A 276 19.19 -15.39 12.54
N VAL A 277 19.98 -15.24 11.47
CA VAL A 277 20.65 -13.97 11.17
C VAL A 277 19.62 -12.93 10.69
N PRO A 278 19.84 -11.63 10.87
CA PRO A 278 18.97 -10.60 10.28
C PRO A 278 18.87 -10.79 8.76
N ILE A 279 17.66 -10.72 8.20
CA ILE A 279 17.46 -10.85 6.75
C ILE A 279 17.71 -9.52 6.04
N ASP A 280 18.33 -9.58 4.86
CA ASP A 280 18.31 -8.50 3.88
C ASP A 280 16.89 -8.35 3.30
N ARG A 281 16.16 -7.34 3.78
CA ARG A 281 14.77 -7.09 3.40
C ARG A 281 14.72 -6.41 2.04
N SER A 282 14.51 -7.18 0.97
CA SER A 282 14.10 -6.60 -0.31
C SER A 282 12.59 -6.50 -0.43
N TRP A 283 12.14 -5.59 -1.27
CA TRP A 283 10.73 -5.34 -1.55
C TRP A 283 10.47 -5.47 -3.04
N ASP A 284 9.53 -6.34 -3.38
CA ASP A 284 9.18 -6.70 -4.75
C ASP A 284 8.12 -5.77 -5.35
N SER A 285 7.40 -5.05 -4.49
CA SER A 285 6.31 -4.18 -4.88
C SER A 285 6.22 -3.00 -3.92
N ILE A 286 6.13 -1.80 -4.49
CA ILE A 286 5.87 -0.56 -3.77
C ILE A 286 4.69 0.10 -4.44
N GLY A 287 3.68 0.52 -3.68
CA GLY A 287 2.51 1.15 -4.25
C GLY A 287 1.83 2.17 -3.37
N VAL A 288 0.93 2.91 -3.99
CA VAL A 288 0.07 3.91 -3.35
C VAL A 288 -1.35 3.71 -3.88
N GLY A 289 -2.36 3.88 -3.06
CA GLY A 289 -3.71 3.59 -3.53
C GLY A 289 -4.79 3.57 -2.48
N THR A 290 -6.00 3.29 -2.94
CA THR A 290 -7.20 3.27 -2.13
C THR A 290 -7.85 1.89 -2.13
N GLU A 291 -8.48 1.58 -1.02
CA GLU A 291 -9.30 0.40 -0.80
C GLU A 291 -10.61 0.86 -0.17
N VAL A 292 -11.73 0.61 -0.83
CA VAL A 292 -13.08 0.80 -0.29
C VAL A 292 -13.57 -0.57 0.16
N PHE A 293 -14.08 -0.66 1.38
CA PHE A 293 -14.52 -1.92 1.97
C PHE A 293 -16.02 -1.90 2.30
N MET A 294 -16.77 -2.86 1.74
CA MET A 294 -18.19 -3.09 1.99
C MET A 294 -19.03 -1.81 1.99
N ASN A 295 -18.76 -0.90 1.06
CA ASN A 295 -19.44 0.38 0.99
C ASN A 295 -19.80 0.70 -0.47
N PRO A 296 -21.07 0.50 -0.88
CA PRO A 296 -21.51 0.83 -2.23
C PRO A 296 -21.61 2.34 -2.45
N ASP A 297 -21.70 2.74 -3.72
CA ASP A 297 -21.86 4.14 -4.15
C ASP A 297 -20.79 5.12 -3.63
N GLN A 298 -19.61 4.61 -3.27
CA GLN A 298 -18.50 5.45 -2.86
C GLN A 298 -17.68 5.86 -4.07
N VAL A 299 -17.14 7.07 -4.01
CA VAL A 299 -16.24 7.61 -5.03
C VAL A 299 -14.94 8.03 -4.38
N VAL A 300 -13.84 7.49 -4.88
CA VAL A 300 -12.49 7.98 -4.64
C VAL A 300 -12.02 8.66 -5.90
N ASP A 301 -11.52 9.88 -5.76
CA ASP A 301 -11.06 10.68 -6.90
C ASP A 301 -9.78 11.42 -6.57
N GLY A 302 -8.98 11.62 -7.61
CA GLY A 302 -7.90 12.57 -7.57
C GLY A 302 -6.65 12.08 -6.90
N LEU A 303 -6.38 10.77 -6.90
CA LEU A 303 -5.03 10.27 -6.65
C LEU A 303 -4.16 10.70 -7.84
N SER A 304 -3.52 11.86 -7.69
CA SER A 304 -2.46 12.30 -8.60
C SER A 304 -1.12 11.91 -8.03
N VAL A 305 -0.43 10.97 -8.69
CA VAL A 305 0.93 10.54 -8.32
C VAL A 305 1.92 11.07 -9.34
N THR A 306 2.84 11.92 -8.91
CA THR A 306 3.94 12.41 -9.75
C THR A 306 5.26 11.73 -9.34
N LEU A 307 5.76 10.79 -10.15
CA LEU A 307 7.00 10.04 -9.87
C LEU A 307 8.25 10.81 -10.32
N ILE A 308 9.19 11.08 -9.42
CA ILE A 308 10.45 11.75 -9.76
C ILE A 308 11.50 10.70 -10.12
N SER A 309 12.06 10.79 -11.33
CA SER A 309 13.14 9.94 -11.84
C SER A 309 14.50 10.45 -11.42
#